data_AF-A0A0T2IIK7-F1
#
_entry.id   AF-A0A0T2IIK7-F1
#
_cell.length_a   1.000
_cell.length_b   1.000
_cell.length_c   1.000
_cell.angle_alpha   90.00
_cell.angle_beta   90.00
_cell.angle_gamma   90.00
#
_symmetry.space_group_name_H-M   'P 1'
#
loop_
_entity.id
_entity.type
_entity.pdbx_description
1 polymer ?
#
loop_
_entity_poly.entity_id
_entity_poly.type
_entity_poly.pdbx_seq_one_letter_code
_entity_poly.pdbx_strand_id
1 'polypeptide(L)'
;MHLDQFFEERILQDEAIAKAAIAAAPLQDSRLTAHADGRVAMTGWRLLAEASLKREVLFTHDDYVPTSADRRPPIVECVTCQKPYPCQTLRIAVAVYADHPSYHPGWRPIEPETRAD
;
A
#
# COMPACT_ATOMS: atom_id res chain seq x y z
N MET A 1 -3.28 2.64 15.40
CA MET A 1 -2.32 2.52 14.29
C MET A 1 -2.87 3.35 13.14
N HIS A 2 -2.04 4.22 12.56
CA HIS A 2 -2.38 5.00 11.36
C HIS A 2 -2.17 4.16 10.09
N LEU A 3 -2.75 4.59 8.96
CA LEU A 3 -2.67 3.81 7.71
C LEU A 3 -1.23 3.71 7.21
N ASP A 4 -0.50 4.82 7.23
CA ASP A 4 0.93 4.91 6.89
C ASP A 4 1.78 3.92 7.69
N GLN A 5 1.64 3.89 9.02
CA GLN A 5 2.37 2.98 9.90
C GLN A 5 2.06 1.52 9.56
N PHE A 6 0.78 1.19 9.38
CA PHE A 6 0.38 -0.16 8.97
C PHE A 6 1.00 -0.53 7.61
N PHE A 7 0.95 0.39 6.65
CA PHE A 7 1.46 0.15 5.31
C PHE A 7 2.98 0.01 5.30
N GLU A 8 3.71 0.83 6.06
CA GLU A 8 5.15 0.73 6.26
C GLU A 8 5.54 -0.63 6.85
N GLU A 9 4.86 -1.07 7.91
CA GLU A 9 5.09 -2.39 8.50
C GLU A 9 4.89 -3.52 7.49
N ARG A 10 3.87 -3.42 6.62
CA ARG A 10 3.62 -4.43 5.58
C ARG A 10 4.68 -4.41 4.48
N ILE A 11 5.13 -3.22 4.07
CA ILE A 11 6.23 -3.09 3.11
C ILE A 11 7.48 -3.77 3.68
N LEU A 12 7.85 -3.51 4.94
CA LEU A 12 9.01 -4.14 5.58
C LEU A 12 8.91 -5.66 5.64
N GLN A 13 7.72 -6.20 5.89
CA GLN A 13 7.49 -7.65 5.86
C GLN A 13 7.62 -8.24 4.45
N ASP A 14 7.02 -7.61 3.45
CA ASP A 14 7.13 -8.04 2.05
C ASP A 14 8.60 -8.05 1.61
N GLU A 15 9.39 -7.04 2.01
CA GLU A 15 10.84 -7.00 1.74
C GLU A 15 11.60 -8.13 2.41
N ALA A 16 11.28 -8.44 3.67
CA ALA A 16 11.92 -9.54 4.39
C ALA A 16 11.63 -10.89 3.71
N ILE A 17 10.37 -11.13 3.32
CA ILE A 17 9.95 -12.32 2.57
C ILE A 17 10.66 -12.37 1.22
N ALA A 18 10.71 -11.25 0.49
CA ALA A 18 11.38 -11.16 -0.80
C ALA A 18 12.87 -11.50 -0.72
N LYS A 19 13.58 -10.92 0.26
CA LYS A 19 15.01 -11.18 0.50
C LYS A 19 15.27 -12.65 0.86
N ALA A 20 14.42 -13.24 1.70
CA ALA A 20 14.51 -14.67 2.02
C ALA A 20 14.30 -15.56 0.78
N ALA A 21 13.32 -15.23 -0.07
CA ALA A 21 13.06 -15.95 -1.31
C ALA A 21 14.23 -15.83 -2.32
N ILE A 22 14.82 -14.63 -2.48
CA ILE A 22 16.00 -14.42 -3.32
C ILE A 22 17.20 -15.21 -2.79
N ALA A 23 17.41 -15.24 -1.47
CA ALA A 23 18.49 -16.02 -0.87
C ALA A 23 18.31 -17.53 -1.10
N ALA A 24 17.08 -18.03 -1.09
CA ALA A 24 16.76 -19.43 -1.38
C ALA A 24 16.88 -19.79 -2.87
N ALA A 25 16.55 -18.84 -3.76
CA ALA A 25 16.56 -19.03 -5.21
C ALA A 25 16.99 -17.72 -5.91
N PRO A 26 18.30 -17.53 -6.19
CA PRO A 26 18.85 -16.24 -6.62
C PRO A 26 18.59 -15.89 -8.10
N LEU A 27 17.78 -16.69 -8.80
CA LEU A 27 17.44 -16.43 -10.20
C LEU A 27 16.75 -15.07 -10.31
N GLN A 28 17.38 -14.14 -11.03
CA GLN A 28 16.87 -12.79 -11.25
C GLN A 28 15.75 -12.78 -12.29
N ASP A 29 14.60 -13.30 -11.89
CA ASP A 29 13.38 -13.35 -12.70
C ASP A 29 12.24 -12.67 -11.95
N SER A 30 11.53 -11.76 -12.61
CA SER A 30 10.37 -11.04 -12.06
C SER A 30 9.03 -11.60 -12.57
N ARG A 31 9.05 -12.68 -13.34
CA ARG A 31 7.84 -13.33 -13.85
C ARG A 31 7.10 -14.09 -12.75
N LEU A 32 5.80 -14.26 -12.95
CA LEU A 32 4.99 -15.16 -12.13
C LEU A 32 5.37 -16.61 -12.43
N THR A 33 5.53 -17.42 -11.39
CA THR A 33 5.80 -18.85 -11.50
C THR A 33 4.52 -19.63 -11.28
N ALA A 34 4.09 -20.39 -12.30
CA ALA A 34 2.99 -21.33 -12.15
C ALA A 34 3.50 -22.66 -11.60
N HIS A 35 2.85 -23.15 -10.54
CA HIS A 35 3.08 -24.46 -9.96
C HIS A 35 2.20 -25.51 -10.66
N ALA A 36 2.63 -26.78 -10.61
CA ALA A 36 1.90 -27.89 -11.23
C ALA A 36 0.47 -28.10 -10.69
N ASP A 37 0.18 -27.59 -9.49
CA ASP A 37 -1.13 -27.63 -8.84
C ASP A 37 -2.01 -26.40 -9.19
N GLY A 38 -1.59 -25.59 -10.17
CA GLY A 38 -2.32 -24.41 -10.62
C GLY A 38 -2.13 -23.16 -9.76
N ARG A 39 -1.36 -23.24 -8.66
CA ARG A 39 -1.01 -22.05 -7.88
C ARG A 39 -0.04 -21.17 -8.66
N VAL A 40 -0.16 -19.87 -8.46
CA VAL A 40 0.78 -18.88 -9.00
C VAL A 40 1.53 -18.25 -7.84
N ALA A 41 2.85 -18.26 -7.90
CA ALA A 41 3.71 -17.61 -6.93
C ALA A 41 4.44 -16.43 -7.58
N MET A 42 4.65 -15.39 -6.78
CA MET A 42 5.56 -14.31 -7.12
C MET A 42 6.98 -14.73 -6.79
N THR A 43 7.93 -14.37 -7.65
CA THR A 43 9.35 -14.51 -7.32
C THR A 43 9.76 -13.46 -6.27
N GLY A 44 10.85 -13.74 -5.55
CA GLY A 44 11.40 -12.79 -4.58
C GLY A 44 11.76 -11.44 -5.22
N TRP A 45 12.30 -11.44 -6.45
CA TRP A 45 12.59 -10.21 -7.19
C TRP A 45 11.35 -9.41 -7.55
N ARG A 46 10.25 -10.08 -7.93
CA ARG A 46 8.98 -9.40 -8.19
C ARG A 46 8.43 -8.76 -6.91
N LEU A 47 8.44 -9.50 -5.80
CA LEU A 47 7.97 -8.99 -4.51
C LEU A 47 8.80 -7.80 -4.03
N LEU A 48 10.14 -7.83 -4.22
CA LEU A 48 11.01 -6.71 -3.89
C LEU A 48 10.72 -5.47 -4.74
N ALA A 49 10.45 -5.64 -6.03
CA ALA A 49 10.08 -4.54 -6.92
C ALA A 49 8.73 -3.93 -6.50
N GLU A 50 7.75 -4.74 -6.13
CA GLU A 50 6.46 -4.25 -5.62
C GLU A 50 6.59 -3.53 -4.27
N ALA A 51 7.41 -4.06 -3.35
CA ALA A 51 7.71 -3.37 -2.09
C ALA A 51 8.38 -2.00 -2.33
N SER A 52 9.28 -1.91 -3.32
CA SER A 52 9.91 -0.65 -3.70
C SER A 52 8.89 0.37 -4.23
N LEU A 53 7.98 -0.06 -5.10
CA LEU A 53 6.89 0.79 -5.59
C LEU A 53 5.94 1.23 -4.48
N LYS A 54 5.59 0.33 -3.55
CA LYS A 54 4.76 0.66 -2.38
C LYS A 54 5.46 1.71 -1.50
N ARG A 55 6.78 1.63 -1.32
CA ARG A 55 7.55 2.64 -0.58
C ARG A 55 7.53 3.99 -1.28
N GLU A 56 7.67 4.02 -2.60
CA GLU A 56 7.58 5.27 -3.37
C GLU A 56 6.19 5.90 -3.25
N VAL A 57 5.13 5.10 -3.28
CA VAL A 57 3.77 5.57 -3.02
C VAL A 57 3.64 6.13 -1.60
N LEU A 58 4.11 5.40 -0.58
CA LEU A 58 4.04 5.89 0.79
C LEU A 58 4.78 7.23 0.92
N PHE A 59 6.05 7.30 0.49
CA PHE A 59 6.87 8.51 0.53
C PHE A 59 6.22 9.70 -0.20
N THR A 60 5.70 9.47 -1.40
CA THR A 60 5.04 10.51 -2.22
C THR A 60 3.78 11.06 -1.55
N HIS A 61 3.14 10.27 -0.70
CA HIS A 61 1.87 10.63 -0.06
C HIS A 61 2.00 10.90 1.44
N ASP A 62 3.20 10.87 2.02
CA ASP A 62 3.48 11.03 3.47
C ASP A 62 3.51 12.49 3.96
N ASP A 63 3.51 13.47 3.05
CA ASP A 63 3.44 14.88 3.44
C ASP A 63 1.99 15.30 3.67
N TYR A 64 1.73 15.74 4.91
CA TYR A 64 0.43 16.23 5.32
C TYR A 64 0.49 17.57 6.05
N VAL A 65 -0.32 18.51 5.56
CA VAL A 65 -0.43 19.84 6.15
C VAL A 65 -1.73 19.94 6.94
N PRO A 66 -1.70 20.35 8.22
CA PRO A 66 -2.91 20.70 8.95
C PRO A 66 -3.53 21.97 8.33
N THR A 67 -4.70 21.85 7.71
CA THR A 67 -5.45 23.03 7.25
C THR A 67 -6.34 23.53 8.39
N SER A 68 -6.00 24.69 8.97
CA SER A 68 -6.82 25.34 9.99
C SER A 68 -7.83 26.27 9.33
N ALA A 69 -9.00 25.73 8.96
CA ALA A 69 -10.14 26.55 8.60
C ALA A 69 -11.06 26.72 9.82
N ASP A 70 -11.14 27.95 10.33
CA ASP A 70 -12.26 28.48 11.12
C ASP A 70 -12.81 27.57 12.24
N ARG A 71 -12.03 27.40 13.32
CA ARG A 71 -12.47 26.74 14.57
C ARG A 71 -12.91 25.27 14.41
N ARG A 72 -12.67 24.64 13.26
CA ARG A 72 -12.86 23.19 13.04
C ARG A 72 -11.57 22.44 13.37
N PRO A 73 -11.65 21.13 13.70
CA PRO A 73 -10.46 20.28 13.80
C PRO A 73 -9.67 20.37 12.50
N PRO A 74 -8.32 20.47 12.55
CA PRO A 74 -7.51 20.55 11.35
C PRO A 74 -7.77 19.34 10.46
N ILE A 75 -8.10 19.58 9.19
CA ILE A 75 -8.15 18.52 8.19
C ILE A 75 -6.70 18.29 7.77
N VAL A 76 -6.29 17.02 7.82
CA VAL A 76 -4.96 16.60 7.36
C VAL A 76 -5.11 16.29 5.88
N GLU A 77 -4.51 17.08 5.00
CA GLU A 77 -4.57 16.87 3.55
C GLU A 77 -3.28 16.28 3.02
N CYS A 78 -3.37 15.30 2.12
CA CYS A 78 -2.24 14.81 1.36
C CYS A 78 -1.82 15.88 0.35
N VAL A 79 -0.59 16.37 0.46
CA VAL A 79 -0.06 17.44 -0.40
C VAL A 79 -0.11 17.06 -1.88
N THR A 80 0.22 15.81 -2.20
CA THR A 80 0.25 15.30 -3.58
C THR A 80 -1.16 15.19 -4.20
N CYS A 81 -2.14 14.72 -3.44
CA CYS A 81 -3.51 14.54 -3.96
C CYS A 81 -4.39 15.78 -3.79
N GLN A 82 -4.05 16.68 -2.88
CA GLN A 82 -4.95 17.73 -2.38
C GLN A 82 -6.31 17.15 -1.93
N LYS A 83 -6.24 16.06 -1.15
CA LYS A 83 -7.42 15.34 -0.61
C LYS A 83 -7.22 15.01 0.87
N PRO A 84 -8.30 14.83 1.64
CA PRO A 84 -8.22 14.42 3.03
C PRO A 84 -7.45 13.11 3.21
N TYR A 85 -6.67 13.02 4.27
CA TYR A 85 -5.98 11.81 4.69
C TYR A 85 -6.95 10.80 5.35
N PRO A 86 -6.81 9.50 5.08
CA PRO A 86 -5.98 8.93 4.02
C PRO A 86 -6.60 9.16 2.64
N CYS A 87 -5.74 9.60 1.70
CA CYS A 87 -6.16 9.84 0.33
C CYS A 87 -6.49 8.51 -0.40
N GLN A 88 -7.24 8.60 -1.49
CA GLN A 88 -7.68 7.41 -2.25
C GLN A 88 -6.50 6.56 -2.74
N THR A 89 -5.38 7.17 -3.14
CA THR A 89 -4.19 6.43 -3.58
C THR A 89 -3.65 5.53 -2.48
N LEU A 90 -3.49 6.06 -1.26
CA LEU A 90 -3.06 5.27 -0.10
C LEU A 90 -4.07 4.18 0.26
N ARG A 91 -5.37 4.47 0.18
CA ARG A 91 -6.44 3.48 0.40
C ARG A 91 -6.37 2.32 -0.59
N ILE A 92 -6.10 2.60 -1.87
CA ILE A 92 -5.91 1.59 -2.90
C ILE A 92 -4.65 0.78 -2.64
N ALA A 93 -3.54 1.45 -2.32
CA ALA A 93 -2.26 0.79 -2.08
C ALA A 93 -2.32 -0.18 -0.88
N VAL A 94 -3.01 0.21 0.20
CA VAL A 94 -3.16 -0.63 1.39
C VAL A 94 -4.21 -1.74 1.22
N ALA A 95 -5.12 -1.63 0.25
CA ALA A 95 -6.21 -2.58 0.05
C ALA A 95 -5.75 -4.01 -0.25
N VAL A 96 -4.52 -4.18 -0.76
CA VAL A 96 -3.92 -5.51 -0.98
C VAL A 96 -3.73 -6.30 0.32
N TYR A 97 -3.80 -5.63 1.48
CA TYR A 97 -3.71 -6.25 2.80
C TYR A 97 -5.06 -6.28 3.54
N ALA A 98 -6.19 -6.18 2.84
CA ALA A 98 -7.52 -6.13 3.45
C ALA A 98 -7.87 -7.36 4.31
N ASP A 99 -7.24 -8.51 4.03
CA ASP A 99 -7.43 -9.75 4.78
C ASP A 99 -6.55 -9.86 6.03
N HIS A 100 -5.64 -8.90 6.26
CA HIS A 100 -4.78 -8.91 7.42
C HIS A 100 -5.58 -8.58 8.71
N PRO A 101 -5.41 -9.30 9.83
CA PRO A 101 -6.21 -9.10 11.05
C PRO A 101 -6.18 -7.67 11.62
N SER A 102 -5.06 -6.97 11.44
CA SER A 102 -4.88 -5.59 11.89
C SER A 102 -5.34 -4.53 10.87
N TYR A 103 -5.89 -4.94 9.73
CA TYR A 103 -6.43 -4.02 8.73
C TYR A 103 -7.69 -3.35 9.24
N HIS A 104 -7.76 -2.01 9.18
CA HIS A 104 -8.93 -1.27 9.62
C HIS A 104 -9.92 -1.08 8.44
N PRO A 105 -11.20 -1.49 8.55
CA PRO A 105 -12.19 -1.38 7.47
C PRO A 105 -12.38 0.04 6.92
N GLY A 106 -12.17 1.06 7.75
CA GLY A 106 -12.21 2.46 7.33
C GLY A 106 -11.11 2.89 6.36
N TRP A 107 -10.11 2.03 6.07
CA TRP A 107 -9.07 2.27 5.06
C TRP A 107 -9.43 1.74 3.67
N ARG A 108 -10.60 1.11 3.52
CA ARG A 108 -11.04 0.62 2.21
C ARG A 108 -11.08 1.75 1.18
N PRO A 109 -10.80 1.45 -0.10
CA PRO A 109 -11.02 2.39 -1.20
C PRO A 109 -12.46 2.90 -1.17
N ILE A 110 -12.62 4.20 -1.39
CA ILE A 110 -13.95 4.80 -1.54
C ILE A 110 -14.42 4.45 -2.96
N GLU A 111 -15.64 3.95 -3.10
CA GLU A 111 -16.23 3.74 -4.41
C GLU A 111 -16.43 5.11 -5.06
N PRO A 112 -16.07 5.30 -6.35
CA PRO A 112 -16.47 6.50 -7.05
C PRO A 112 -17.99 6.57 -6.99
N GLU A 113 -18.55 7.72 -6.61
CA GLU A 113 -19.97 7.98 -6.79
C GLU A 113 -20.27 7.74 -8.27
N THR A 114 -20.87 6.60 -8.59
CA THR A 114 -21.39 6.34 -9.92
C THR A 114 -22.46 7.40 -10.14
N ARG A 115 -22.04 8.45 -10.84
CA ARG A 115 -22.81 9.60 -11.30
C ARG A 115 -24.28 9.22 -11.53
N ALA A 116 -25.10 9.49 -10.52
CA ALA A 116 -26.54 9.53 -10.66
C ALA A 116 -26.86 10.93 -11.20
N ASP A 117 -26.72 11.08 -12.52
CA ASP A 117 -27.43 12.13 -13.25
C ASP A 117 -28.92 11.73 -13.36
#